data_AF-A0A844P4E5-F1
#
_entry.id   AF-A0A844P4E5-F1
#
_cell.length_a   1.000
_cell.length_b   1.000
_cell.length_c   1.000
_cell.angle_alpha   90.00
_cell.angle_beta   90.00
_cell.angle_gamma   90.00
#
_symmetry.space_group_name_H-M   'P 1'
#
loop_
_entity.id
_entity.type
_entity.pdbx_description
1 polymer ?
#
loop_
_entity_poly.entity_id
_entity_poly.type
_entity_poly.pdbx_seq_one_letter_code
_entity_poly.pdbx_strand_id
1 'polypeptide(L)'
;MQQFFEAGINAKELSLSINESSINGNIQLKPDNYSNMPKYKVGDAVIRNIHSKIDIIVDPNTIANISPLKNVVDRYFNAEPSGNFSATFELSNGQPMLNGMPL
;
A
#
# COMPACT_ATOMS: atom_id res chain seq x y z
N MET A 1 0.34 26.64 23.32
CA MET A 1 -0.22 25.39 22.76
C MET A 1 0.70 24.92 21.65
N GLN A 2 1.14 23.66 21.71
CA GLN A 2 2.08 23.04 20.76
C GLN A 2 1.42 22.94 19.38
N GLN A 3 2.02 23.59 18.38
CA GLN A 3 1.74 23.28 16.98
C GLN A 3 2.37 21.90 16.71
N PHE A 4 1.53 20.88 16.54
CA PHE A 4 1.98 19.64 15.93
C PHE A 4 2.25 19.96 14.46
N PHE A 5 3.51 19.82 14.05
CA PHE A 5 3.85 19.77 12.64
C PHE A 5 3.06 18.61 12.02
N GLU A 6 2.05 18.91 11.21
CA GLU A 6 1.54 17.95 10.23
C GLU A 6 2.61 17.79 9.16
N ALA A 7 3.63 16.98 9.46
CA ALA A 7 4.46 16.36 8.44
C ALA A 7 3.60 15.30 7.73
N GLY A 8 2.63 15.79 6.95
CA GLY A 8 1.74 14.99 6.14
C GLY A 8 1.89 15.37 4.68
N ILE A 9 2.08 14.37 3.82
CA ILE A 9 1.94 14.55 2.38
C ILE A 9 0.44 14.72 2.12
N ASN A 10 -0.04 15.94 1.90
CA ASN A 10 -1.41 16.20 1.42
C ASN A 10 -1.43 16.01 -0.11
N ALA A 11 -1.27 14.77 -0.55
CA ALA A 11 -1.32 14.40 -1.96
C ALA A 11 -2.46 13.42 -2.18
N LYS A 12 -3.25 13.65 -3.24
CA LYS A 12 -4.28 12.71 -3.69
C LYS A 12 -3.68 11.42 -4.26
N GLU A 13 -2.40 11.46 -4.61
CA GLU A 13 -1.64 10.39 -5.26
C GLU A 13 -0.16 10.52 -4.86
N LEU A 14 0.50 9.40 -4.52
CA LEU A 14 1.94 9.33 -4.31
C LEU A 14 2.51 8.34 -5.33
N SER A 15 3.41 8.81 -6.19
CA SER A 15 4.12 7.96 -7.14
C SER A 15 5.61 7.96 -6.82
N LEU A 16 6.21 6.78 -6.68
CA LEU A 16 7.65 6.60 -6.50
C LEU A 16 8.20 5.73 -7.63
N SER A 17 9.26 6.19 -8.29
CA SER A 17 9.94 5.44 -9.35
C SER A 17 11.38 5.14 -8.96
N ILE A 18 11.81 3.88 -9.09
CA ILE A 18 13.18 3.41 -8.81
C ILE A 18 13.57 2.45 -9.93
N ASN A 19 14.61 2.78 -10.72
CA ASN A 19 15.19 1.87 -11.73
C ASN A 19 14.14 1.14 -12.58
N GLU A 20 13.30 1.91 -13.27
CA GLU A 20 12.15 1.44 -14.10
C GLU A 20 11.02 0.72 -13.36
N SER A 21 11.19 0.45 -12.07
CA SER A 21 10.09 0.04 -11.18
C SER A 21 9.28 1.27 -10.78
N SER A 22 7.98 1.09 -10.59
CA SER A 22 7.09 2.15 -10.15
C SER A 22 6.12 1.64 -9.09
N ILE A 23 5.78 2.53 -8.17
CA ILE A 23 4.70 2.35 -7.24
C ILE A 23 3.75 3.52 -7.44
N ASN A 24 2.49 3.22 -7.71
CA ASN A 24 1.44 4.22 -7.77
C ASN A 24 0.26 3.80 -6.90
N GLY A 25 -0.39 4.76 -6.25
CA GLY A 25 -1.55 4.41 -5.46
C GLY A 25 -2.14 5.55 -4.66
N ASN A 26 -3.18 5.19 -3.93
CA ASN A 26 -3.88 6.07 -3.03
C ASN A 26 -3.98 5.44 -1.64
N ILE A 27 -3.85 6.29 -0.63
CA ILE A 27 -4.17 5.96 0.75
C ILE A 27 -5.22 6.97 1.19
N GLN A 28 -6.35 6.47 1.69
CA GLN A 28 -7.44 7.30 2.15
C GLN A 28 -7.92 6.81 3.52
N LEU A 29 -8.22 7.75 4.40
CA LEU A 29 -8.98 7.47 5.61
C LEU A 29 -10.45 7.78 5.32
N LYS A 30 -11.32 6.77 5.35
CA LYS A 30 -12.75 6.99 5.18
C LYS A 30 -13.29 7.86 6.33
N PRO A 31 -14.19 8.82 6.04
CA PRO A 31 -14.81 9.62 7.08
C PRO A 31 -15.68 8.74 7.99
N ASP A 32 -15.57 8.99 9.29
CA ASP A 32 -16.40 8.34 10.32
C ASP A 32 -16.57 9.32 11.50
N ASN A 33 -17.54 9.06 12.37
CA ASN A 33 -17.82 9.92 13.52
C ASN A 33 -16.96 9.53 14.73
N TYR A 34 -15.65 9.72 14.58
CA TYR A 34 -14.66 9.38 15.61
C TYR A 34 -14.89 10.12 16.94
N SER A 35 -15.46 11.34 16.91
CA SER A 35 -15.78 12.13 18.10
C SER A 35 -16.86 11.53 18.98
N ASN A 36 -17.79 10.75 18.39
CA ASN A 36 -18.89 10.12 19.12
C ASN A 36 -18.59 8.67 19.50
N MET A 37 -17.40 8.15 19.17
CA MET A 37 -17.00 6.80 19.54
C MET A 37 -16.35 6.76 20.94
N PRO A 38 -16.60 5.70 21.73
CA PRO A 38 -15.81 5.44 22.92
C PRO A 38 -14.32 5.33 22.57
N LYS A 39 -13.43 5.96 23.33
CA LYS A 39 -11.98 6.02 23.04
C LYS A 39 -11.35 4.66 22.72
N TYR A 40 -11.79 3.60 23.40
CA TYR A 40 -11.28 2.25 23.21
C TYR A 40 -11.66 1.61 21.85
N LYS A 41 -12.65 2.16 21.13
CA LYS A 41 -13.05 1.71 19.78
C LYS A 41 -12.44 2.55 18.66
N VAL A 42 -11.89 3.72 18.97
CA VAL A 42 -11.39 4.67 17.96
C VAL A 42 -10.21 4.05 17.20
N GLY A 43 -9.28 3.38 17.89
CA GLY A 43 -8.14 2.73 17.23
C GLY A 43 -8.58 1.70 16.18
N ASP A 44 -9.47 0.79 16.56
CA ASP A 44 -10.01 -0.23 15.65
C ASP A 44 -10.78 0.39 14.49
N ALA A 45 -11.56 1.45 14.75
CA ALA A 45 -12.32 2.16 13.72
C ALA A 45 -11.38 2.83 12.70
N VAL A 46 -10.32 3.50 13.17
CA VAL A 46 -9.31 4.10 12.29
C VAL A 46 -8.68 3.04 11.41
N ILE A 47 -8.21 1.92 11.97
CA ILE A 47 -7.58 0.84 11.19
C ILE A 47 -8.53 0.28 10.12
N ARG A 48 -9.81 0.09 10.46
CA ARG A 48 -10.82 -0.42 9.51
C ARG A 48 -11.16 0.59 8.42
N ASN A 49 -11.08 1.88 8.72
CA ASN A 49 -11.44 2.96 7.79
C ASN A 49 -10.27 3.41 6.91
N ILE A 50 -9.03 3.03 7.24
CA ILE A 50 -7.92 3.17 6.29
C ILE A 50 -8.18 2.22 5.13
N HIS A 51 -8.22 2.81 3.94
CA HIS A 51 -8.22 2.07 2.68
C HIS A 51 -7.02 2.50 1.87
N SER A 52 -6.29 1.53 1.34
CA SER A 52 -5.22 1.81 0.38
C SER A 52 -5.31 0.86 -0.79
N LYS A 53 -4.99 1.38 -1.96
CA LYS A 53 -4.71 0.57 -3.15
C LYS A 53 -3.41 1.06 -3.75
N ILE A 54 -2.46 0.15 -3.88
CA ILE A 54 -1.10 0.45 -4.32
C ILE A 54 -0.75 -0.56 -5.41
N ASP A 55 -0.59 -0.07 -6.63
CA ASP A 55 -0.12 -0.83 -7.77
C ASP A 55 1.42 -0.72 -7.82
N ILE A 56 2.07 -1.87 -7.94
CA ILE A 56 3.52 -2.03 -7.89
C ILE A 56 3.94 -2.69 -9.19
N ILE A 57 4.88 -2.08 -9.91
CA ILE A 57 5.54 -2.64 -11.09
C ILE A 57 7.03 -2.74 -10.76
N VAL A 58 7.60 -3.93 -10.94
CA VAL A 58 9.00 -4.21 -10.65
C VAL A 58 9.70 -4.71 -11.90
N ASP A 59 10.83 -4.07 -12.21
CA ASP A 59 11.73 -4.48 -13.28
C ASP A 59 12.48 -5.78 -12.90
N PRO A 60 12.63 -6.76 -13.82
CA PRO A 60 13.31 -8.02 -13.55
C PRO A 60 14.77 -7.87 -13.11
N ASN A 61 15.50 -6.84 -13.56
CA ASN A 61 16.88 -6.61 -13.12
C ASN A 61 16.94 -6.15 -11.66
N THR A 62 15.90 -5.47 -11.17
CA THR A 62 15.79 -5.11 -9.74
C THR A 62 15.66 -6.37 -8.87
N ILE A 63 14.98 -7.41 -9.36
CA ILE A 63 14.76 -8.68 -8.64
C ILE A 63 15.96 -9.61 -8.74
N ALA A 64 16.59 -9.69 -9.91
CA ALA A 64 17.74 -10.56 -10.16
C ALA A 64 18.90 -10.30 -9.18
N ASN A 65 19.04 -9.07 -8.70
CA ASN A 65 20.09 -8.66 -7.78
C ASN A 65 19.77 -8.92 -6.30
N ILE A 66 18.57 -9.40 -5.97
CA ILE A 66 18.12 -9.58 -4.58
C ILE A 66 17.52 -10.98 -4.42
N SER A 67 18.40 -11.96 -4.21
CA SER A 67 18.06 -13.40 -4.15
C SER A 67 16.86 -13.76 -3.24
N PRO A 68 16.66 -13.15 -2.05
CA PRO A 68 15.49 -13.42 -1.21
C PRO A 68 14.15 -12.96 -1.82
N LEU A 69 14.17 -11.96 -2.71
CA LEU A 69 12.95 -11.40 -3.30
C LEU A 69 12.37 -12.29 -4.39
N LYS A 70 13.18 -13.14 -5.04
CA LYS A 70 12.71 -13.97 -6.15
C LYS A 70 11.54 -14.88 -5.74
N ASN A 71 11.62 -15.53 -4.59
CA ASN A 71 10.54 -16.40 -4.09
C ASN A 71 9.25 -15.63 -3.78
N VAL A 72 9.37 -14.37 -3.33
CA VAL A 72 8.22 -13.51 -3.05
C VAL A 72 7.57 -13.07 -4.36
N VAL A 73 8.37 -12.65 -5.33
CA VAL A 73 7.89 -12.27 -6.66
C VAL A 73 7.20 -13.44 -7.35
N ASP A 74 7.85 -14.60 -7.42
CA ASP A 74 7.28 -15.79 -8.06
C ASP A 74 5.94 -16.22 -7.42
N ARG A 75 5.76 -15.97 -6.12
CA ARG A 75 4.55 -16.39 -5.38
C ARG A 75 3.43 -15.36 -5.42
N TYR A 76 3.76 -14.08 -5.41
CA TYR A 76 2.78 -13.02 -5.15
C TYR A 76 2.63 -12.02 -6.28
N PHE A 77 3.52 -11.98 -7.27
CA PHE A 77 3.47 -11.05 -8.39
C PHE A 77 3.03 -11.77 -9.67
N ASN A 78 2.35 -11.03 -10.55
CA ASN A 78 1.98 -11.48 -11.88
C ASN A 78 3.11 -11.14 -12.86
N ALA A 79 3.38 -12.02 -13.81
CA ALA A 79 4.27 -11.70 -14.93
C ALA A 79 3.51 -10.90 -15.98
N GLU A 80 4.05 -9.75 -16.37
CA GLU A 80 3.50 -8.88 -17.40
C GLU A 80 4.06 -9.23 -18.79
N PRO A 81 3.32 -8.94 -19.88
CA PRO A 81 3.80 -9.16 -21.25
C PRO A 81 5.09 -8.40 -21.58
N SER A 82 5.39 -7.31 -20.88
CA SER A 82 6.62 -6.53 -21.01
C SER A 82 7.86 -7.21 -20.39
N GLY A 83 7.68 -8.30 -19.64
CA GLY A 83 8.74 -8.93 -18.85
C GLY A 83 8.87 -8.40 -17.42
N ASN A 84 8.09 -7.38 -17.05
CA ASN A 84 8.01 -6.87 -15.68
C ASN A 84 7.14 -7.76 -14.79
N PHE A 85 7.22 -7.52 -13.49
CA PHE A 85 6.35 -8.14 -12.50
C PHE A 85 5.40 -7.10 -11.91
N SER A 86 4.11 -7.44 -11.77
CA SER A 86 3.11 -6.55 -11.20
C SER A 86 2.46 -7.15 -9.95
N ALA A 87 2.13 -6.28 -8.99
CA ALA A 87 1.24 -6.66 -7.90
C ALA A 87 0.42 -5.47 -7.43
N THR A 88 -0.81 -5.73 -7.01
CA THR A 88 -1.67 -4.75 -6.36
C THR A 88 -1.79 -5.10 -4.89
N PHE A 89 -1.28 -4.23 -4.03
CA PHE A 89 -1.54 -4.27 -2.60
C PHE A 89 -2.84 -3.51 -2.29
N GLU A 90 -3.71 -4.15 -1.52
CA GLU A 90 -4.95 -3.54 -1.04
C GLU A 90 -5.03 -3.65 0.49
N LEU A 91 -5.42 -2.57 1.16
CA LEU A 91 -5.86 -2.60 2.55
C LEU A 91 -7.33 -2.21 2.57
N SER A 92 -8.19 -3.12 3.03
CA SER A 92 -9.63 -2.85 3.14
C SER A 92 -10.15 -3.47 4.43
N ASN A 93 -10.92 -2.70 5.20
CA ASN A 93 -11.47 -3.13 6.48
C ASN A 93 -10.41 -3.69 7.45
N GLY A 94 -9.18 -3.15 7.41
CA GLY A 94 -8.06 -3.60 8.23
C GLY A 94 -7.40 -4.92 7.78
N GLN A 95 -7.86 -5.52 6.68
CA GLN A 95 -7.24 -6.72 6.11
C GLN A 95 -6.29 -6.33 4.97
N PRO A 96 -4.97 -6.58 5.11
CA PRO A 96 -4.03 -6.45 4.01
C PRO A 96 -4.18 -7.61 3.02
N MET A 97 -4.08 -7.30 1.74
CA MET A 97 -4.18 -8.22 0.63
C MET A 97 -3.15 -7.89 -0.45
N LEU A 98 -2.68 -8.90 -1.16
CA LEU A 98 -1.79 -8.77 -2.31
C LEU A 98 -2.35 -9.60 -3.46
N ASN A 99 -2.63 -8.96 -4.59
CA ASN A 99 -3.30 -9.57 -5.74
C ASN A 99 -4.60 -10.28 -5.37
N GLY A 100 -5.39 -9.68 -4.47
CA GLY A 100 -6.65 -10.26 -3.99
C GLY A 100 -6.50 -11.42 -3.01
N MET A 101 -5.27 -11.79 -2.62
CA MET A 101 -5.01 -12.82 -1.61
C MET A 101 -4.67 -12.19 -0.25
N PRO A 102 -5.21 -12.69 0.87
CA PRO A 102 -4.81 -12.25 2.21
C PRO A 102 -3.31 -12.45 2.44
N LEU A 103 -2.66 -11.47 3.05
CA LEU A 103 -1.28 -11.55 3.55
C LEU A 103 -1.21 -12.12 4.96
#